data_AF-A0A3P7IQ88-F1
#
_entry.id   AF-A0A3P7IQ88-F1
#
_cell.length_a   1.000
_cell.length_b   1.000
_cell.length_c   1.000
_cell.angle_alpha   90.00
_cell.angle_beta   90.00
_cell.angle_gamma   90.00
#
_symmetry.space_group_name_H-M   'P 1'
#
loop_
_entity.id
_entity.type
_entity.pdbx_description
1 polymer ?
#
loop_
_entity_poly.entity_id
_entity_poly.type
_entity_poly.pdbx_seq_one_letter_code
_entity_poly.pdbx_strand_id
1 'polypeptide(L)'
;MFRYALPIVLTAITVLSKKNEDPEVEMTTPQIIQHWGYPAEIYTVTTEDGYILEMHRIPYGKNDAKPTTPRPVVFMQHGLECSSSNWITNLPDESAGKYCGIDSNLKQYVQPQIIQHWGYPAEIYTVTTEDGYILELHRIPYGKNDAKPTTPRPVVFMQHGLECSSSNWITNLPDESAGFIFADAGFDVWLGNMRGNTYSIKHVNLNPKQDKFWEFSWDEMAKYDLESMVSKALNVTGQQQLYYIGHSQGTITMFSKLSMDQAFSAKANPPDYDFTKIQNSVYLYWGDSDWLADPQDISEYLLPRILHTVVGNVELKDYNHLDFIWGLRAAADIYYPIVNLIKQDLS
;
A
#
# COMPACT_ATOMS: atom_id res chain seq x y z
N MET A 1 47.90 -12.34 -39.94
CA MET A 1 47.38 -13.70 -39.64
C MET A 1 47.52 -13.91 -38.13
N PHE A 2 46.45 -14.38 -37.47
CA PHE A 2 46.23 -14.52 -36.00
C PHE A 2 45.88 -13.20 -35.28
N ARG A 3 44.63 -12.86 -34.90
CA ARG A 3 43.55 -13.49 -34.08
C ARG A 3 43.82 -13.48 -32.55
N TYR A 4 43.09 -12.59 -31.88
CA TYR A 4 42.60 -12.51 -30.49
C TYR A 4 43.12 -13.49 -29.43
N ALA A 5 43.51 -12.93 -28.27
CA ALA A 5 43.18 -13.49 -26.95
C ALA A 5 43.16 -12.38 -25.89
N LEU A 6 42.01 -12.27 -25.20
CA LEU A 6 41.70 -11.41 -24.05
C LEU A 6 42.65 -11.65 -22.86
N PRO A 7 42.90 -10.63 -22.01
CA PRO A 7 43.48 -10.86 -20.69
C PRO A 7 42.44 -11.48 -19.75
N ILE A 8 42.81 -12.61 -19.16
CA ILE A 8 42.09 -13.31 -18.09
C ILE A 8 42.09 -12.42 -16.84
N VAL A 9 40.93 -11.89 -16.47
CA VAL A 9 40.68 -11.36 -15.13
C VAL A 9 40.02 -12.47 -14.31
N LEU A 10 40.76 -12.88 -13.29
CA LEU A 10 40.37 -13.79 -12.23
C LEU A 10 39.38 -13.05 -11.30
N THR A 11 38.09 -13.38 -11.35
CA THR A 11 37.14 -12.94 -10.31
C THR A 11 36.76 -14.15 -9.48
N ALA A 12 37.45 -14.33 -8.35
CA ALA A 12 37.01 -15.21 -7.28
C ALA A 12 35.81 -14.54 -6.59
N ILE A 13 34.62 -15.08 -6.80
CA ILE A 13 33.43 -14.75 -6.00
C ILE A 13 33.60 -15.50 -4.68
N THR A 14 34.01 -14.78 -3.64
CA THR A 14 33.90 -15.26 -2.27
C THR A 14 32.41 -15.29 -1.94
N VAL A 15 31.85 -16.49 -1.86
CA VAL A 15 30.49 -16.74 -1.37
C VAL A 15 30.39 -16.21 0.06
N LEU A 16 29.70 -15.09 0.23
CA LEU A 16 29.23 -14.65 1.54
C LEU A 16 28.20 -15.69 2.02
N SER A 17 28.34 -16.14 3.26
CA SER A 17 27.55 -17.20 3.87
C SER A 17 26.05 -17.00 3.64
N LYS A 18 25.37 -18.02 3.11
CA LYS A 18 23.90 -18.15 3.20
C LYS A 18 23.51 -17.93 4.66
N LYS A 19 22.73 -16.88 4.93
CA LYS A 19 21.86 -16.88 6.11
C LYS A 19 20.98 -18.12 5.98
N ASN A 20 20.66 -18.78 7.10
CA ASN A 20 19.61 -19.81 7.12
C ASN A 20 18.28 -19.11 6.79
N GLU A 21 17.98 -18.96 5.51
CA GLU A 21 16.67 -18.56 5.02
C GLU A 21 15.70 -19.72 5.21
N ASP A 22 14.48 -19.40 5.64
CA ASP A 22 13.42 -20.37 5.77
C ASP A 22 13.16 -21.01 4.39
N PRO A 23 13.20 -22.34 4.27
CA PRO A 23 13.02 -23.00 2.99
C PRO A 23 11.66 -22.70 2.34
N GLU A 24 10.65 -22.25 3.09
CA GLU A 24 9.33 -21.87 2.55
C GLU A 24 9.35 -20.66 1.63
N VAL A 25 10.35 -19.79 1.73
CA VAL A 25 10.46 -18.55 0.93
C VAL A 25 10.46 -18.83 -0.57
N GLU A 26 10.95 -20.01 -0.97
CA GLU A 26 11.07 -20.43 -2.36
C GLU A 26 10.06 -21.52 -2.75
N MET A 27 9.08 -21.82 -1.89
CA MET A 27 8.11 -22.90 -2.08
C MET A 27 6.77 -22.40 -2.64
N THR A 28 6.20 -23.16 -3.57
CA THR A 28 4.81 -22.99 -4.00
C THR A 28 3.84 -23.46 -2.91
N THR A 29 2.57 -23.02 -2.98
CA THR A 29 1.54 -23.42 -2.00
C THR A 29 1.47 -24.95 -1.79
N PRO A 30 1.45 -25.81 -2.83
CA PRO A 30 1.50 -27.27 -2.65
C PRO A 30 2.80 -27.76 -1.99
N GLN A 31 3.93 -27.11 -2.27
CA GLN A 31 5.22 -27.47 -1.66
C GLN A 31 5.24 -27.13 -0.17
N ILE A 32 4.68 -26.00 0.25
CA ILE A 32 4.53 -25.65 1.68
C ILE A 32 3.62 -26.66 2.39
N ILE A 33 2.47 -27.01 1.80
CA ILE A 33 1.55 -28.03 2.35
C ILE A 33 2.28 -29.37 2.57
N GLN A 34 3.03 -29.80 1.56
CA GLN A 34 3.79 -31.05 1.61
C GLN A 34 4.96 -30.98 2.58
N HIS A 35 5.64 -29.83 2.68
CA HIS A 35 6.73 -29.57 3.61
C HIS A 35 6.30 -29.85 5.06
N TRP A 36 5.07 -29.46 5.41
CA TRP A 36 4.47 -29.71 6.73
C TRP A 36 3.79 -31.07 6.91
N GLY A 37 3.94 -31.97 5.94
CA GLY A 37 3.47 -33.36 6.03
C GLY A 37 2.00 -33.56 5.66
N TYR A 38 1.32 -32.57 5.10
CA TYR A 38 -0.05 -32.74 4.59
C TYR A 38 -0.03 -33.24 3.14
N PRO A 39 -1.00 -34.08 2.74
CA PRO A 39 -1.22 -34.36 1.33
C PRO A 39 -1.69 -33.09 0.61
N ALA A 40 -1.20 -32.86 -0.61
CA ALA A 40 -1.62 -31.77 -1.49
C ALA A 40 -2.01 -32.31 -2.86
N GLU A 41 -3.14 -31.86 -3.39
CA GLU A 41 -3.63 -32.13 -4.73
C GLU A 41 -3.82 -30.80 -5.47
N ILE A 42 -3.52 -30.77 -6.77
CA ILE A 42 -3.69 -29.60 -7.63
C ILE A 42 -4.76 -29.94 -8.68
N TYR A 43 -5.71 -29.03 -8.86
CA TYR A 43 -6.76 -29.12 -9.86
C TYR A 43 -6.77 -27.85 -10.70
N THR A 44 -7.15 -27.97 -11.97
CA THR A 44 -7.37 -26.81 -12.84
C THR A 44 -8.81 -26.80 -13.31
N VAL A 45 -9.45 -25.64 -13.28
CA VAL A 45 -10.81 -25.42 -13.77
C VAL A 45 -10.77 -24.37 -14.86
N THR A 46 -11.37 -24.66 -16.01
CA THR A 46 -11.58 -23.66 -17.06
C THR A 46 -12.94 -23.02 -16.87
N THR A 47 -12.97 -21.70 -16.73
CA THR A 47 -14.21 -20.91 -16.62
C THR A 47 -14.91 -20.81 -17.98
N GLU A 48 -16.19 -20.44 -17.99
CA GLU A 48 -16.98 -20.32 -19.24
C GLU A 48 -16.38 -19.28 -20.22
N ASP A 49 -15.72 -18.25 -19.70
CA ASP A 49 -15.00 -17.22 -20.43
C ASP A 49 -13.52 -17.55 -20.73
N GLY A 50 -13.08 -18.77 -20.41
CA GLY A 50 -11.82 -19.34 -20.87
C GLY A 50 -10.61 -19.14 -19.96
N TYR A 51 -10.76 -18.56 -18.77
CA TYR A 51 -9.68 -18.48 -17.78
C TYR A 51 -9.42 -19.85 -17.14
N ILE A 52 -8.16 -20.12 -16.80
CA ILE A 52 -7.75 -21.36 -16.13
C ILE A 52 -7.42 -21.02 -14.67
N LEU A 53 -8.26 -21.50 -13.75
CA LEU A 53 -8.07 -21.36 -12.31
C LEU A 53 -7.35 -22.58 -11.76
N GLU A 54 -6.25 -22.39 -11.05
CA GLU A 54 -5.59 -23.45 -10.29
C GLU A 54 -6.14 -23.50 -8.86
N MET A 55 -6.51 -24.69 -8.40
CA MET A 55 -7.05 -24.95 -7.07
C MET A 55 -6.15 -25.94 -6.34
N HIS A 56 -5.84 -25.64 -5.07
CA HIS A 56 -5.08 -26.54 -4.20
C HIS A 56 -6.00 -27.18 -3.17
N ARG A 57 -5.87 -28.49 -2.96
CA ARG A 57 -6.71 -29.26 -2.05
C ARG A 57 -5.84 -30.04 -1.06
N ILE A 58 -6.20 -29.93 0.22
CA ILE A 58 -5.71 -30.80 1.29
C ILE A 58 -6.79 -31.86 1.56
N PRO A 59 -6.64 -33.12 1.08
CA PRO A 59 -7.70 -34.11 1.14
C PRO A 59 -7.96 -34.71 2.54
N TYR A 60 -6.97 -34.68 3.44
CA TYR A 60 -7.04 -35.18 4.83
C TYR A 60 -5.86 -34.64 5.66
N GLY A 61 -5.94 -34.75 7.00
CA GLY A 61 -4.90 -34.25 7.89
C GLY A 61 -3.60 -35.08 7.82
N LYS A 62 -2.46 -34.47 8.15
CA LYS A 62 -1.13 -35.11 8.13
C LYS A 62 -1.01 -36.42 8.93
N ASN A 63 -1.84 -36.58 9.97
CA ASN A 63 -1.87 -37.76 10.84
C ASN A 63 -3.09 -38.67 10.58
N ASP A 64 -3.95 -38.33 9.62
CA ASP A 64 -5.16 -39.09 9.30
C ASP A 64 -4.85 -40.19 8.28
N ALA A 65 -5.55 -41.32 8.40
CA ALA A 65 -5.60 -42.29 7.30
C ALA A 65 -6.38 -41.70 6.12
N LYS A 66 -5.96 -42.02 4.89
CA LYS A 66 -6.67 -41.60 3.67
C LYS A 66 -8.14 -42.05 3.75
N PRO A 67 -9.11 -41.13 3.68
CA PRO A 67 -10.53 -41.48 3.78
C PRO A 67 -10.97 -42.40 2.64
N THR A 68 -11.80 -43.39 2.96
CA THR A 68 -12.41 -44.32 1.99
C THR A 68 -13.82 -43.90 1.56
N THR A 69 -14.41 -42.92 2.25
CA THR A 69 -15.71 -42.33 1.93
C THR A 69 -15.60 -40.83 1.72
N PRO A 70 -16.47 -40.21 0.90
CA PRO A 70 -16.51 -38.77 0.71
C PRO A 70 -16.67 -38.03 2.04
N ARG A 71 -15.96 -36.90 2.20
CA ARG A 71 -16.04 -36.00 3.35
C ARG A 71 -16.71 -34.68 2.92
N PRO A 72 -17.34 -33.94 3.85
CA PRO A 72 -17.77 -32.57 3.59
C PRO A 72 -16.60 -31.73 3.07
N VAL A 73 -16.86 -30.92 2.04
CA VAL A 73 -15.88 -30.01 1.46
C VAL A 73 -15.98 -28.66 2.16
N VAL A 74 -14.84 -28.10 2.55
CA VAL A 74 -14.72 -26.71 2.99
C VAL A 74 -13.99 -25.96 1.87
N PHE A 75 -14.67 -24.99 1.27
CA PHE A 75 -14.09 -24.12 0.25
C PHE A 75 -13.57 -22.85 0.91
N MET A 76 -12.28 -22.56 0.71
CA MET A 76 -11.62 -21.38 1.28
C MET A 76 -11.18 -20.48 0.13
N GLN A 77 -11.85 -19.35 0.00
CA GLN A 77 -11.59 -18.35 -1.03
C GLN A 77 -10.78 -17.22 -0.42
N HIS A 78 -9.58 -16.98 -0.94
CA HIS A 78 -8.80 -15.80 -0.56
C HIS A 78 -9.44 -14.51 -1.08
N GLY A 79 -9.11 -13.39 -0.46
CA GLY A 79 -9.57 -12.05 -0.87
C GLY A 79 -8.93 -11.56 -2.17
N LEU A 80 -9.22 -10.30 -2.51
CA LEU A 80 -8.67 -9.59 -3.65
C LEU A 80 -7.12 -9.61 -3.64
N GLU A 81 -6.49 -9.74 -4.81
CA GLU A 81 -5.02 -9.74 -4.99
C GLU A 81 -4.23 -10.84 -4.25
N CYS A 82 -4.92 -11.84 -3.67
CA CYS A 82 -4.28 -12.90 -2.89
C CYS A 82 -4.16 -14.22 -3.67
N SER A 83 -3.59 -15.25 -3.02
CA SER A 83 -3.65 -16.63 -3.51
C SER A 83 -4.06 -17.60 -2.39
N SER A 84 -4.19 -18.88 -2.72
CA SER A 84 -4.42 -19.95 -1.76
C SER A 84 -3.34 -20.05 -0.66
N SER A 85 -2.15 -19.48 -0.89
CA SER A 85 -1.06 -19.43 0.10
C SER A 85 -1.47 -18.74 1.40
N ASN A 86 -2.37 -17.75 1.37
CA ASN A 86 -2.82 -17.01 2.55
C ASN A 86 -3.38 -17.90 3.67
N TRP A 87 -3.89 -19.08 3.32
CA TRP A 87 -4.47 -20.02 4.28
C TRP A 87 -3.44 -20.93 4.94
N ILE A 88 -2.20 -20.93 4.46
CA ILE A 88 -1.17 -21.91 4.84
C ILE A 88 0.21 -21.30 5.14
N THR A 89 0.36 -19.98 5.03
CA THR A 89 1.63 -19.25 5.27
C THR A 89 2.01 -19.10 6.73
N ASN A 90 1.15 -19.52 7.66
CA ASN A 90 1.50 -19.66 9.07
C ASN A 90 1.85 -21.12 9.37
N LEU A 91 2.58 -21.34 10.47
CA LEU A 91 2.85 -22.69 10.98
C LEU A 91 1.53 -23.51 11.05
N PRO A 92 1.56 -24.83 10.85
CA PRO A 92 0.36 -25.68 10.77
C PRO A 92 -0.61 -25.59 11.95
N ASP A 93 -0.14 -25.12 13.11
CA ASP A 93 -0.93 -24.94 14.34
C ASP A 93 -1.25 -23.45 14.63
N GLU A 94 -0.93 -22.56 13.68
CA GLU A 94 -1.06 -21.10 13.75
C GLU A 94 -1.84 -20.51 12.55
N SER A 95 -2.24 -21.32 11.56
CA SER A 95 -3.12 -20.90 10.48
C SER A 95 -4.61 -21.04 10.88
N ALA A 96 -5.43 -20.08 10.45
CA ALA A 96 -6.90 -19.91 10.54
C ALA A 96 -7.67 -20.27 11.84
N GLY A 97 -7.23 -21.20 12.68
CA GLY A 97 -7.82 -21.51 13.99
C GLY A 97 -7.47 -20.50 15.09
N LYS A 98 -6.44 -19.65 14.89
CA LYS A 98 -6.07 -18.59 15.85
C LYS A 98 -6.55 -17.19 15.45
N TYR A 99 -6.99 -16.98 14.22
CA TYR A 99 -7.44 -15.66 13.75
C TYR A 99 -8.74 -15.17 14.41
N CYS A 100 -9.44 -16.03 15.15
CA CYS A 100 -10.54 -15.63 16.03
C CYS A 100 -10.11 -15.29 17.47
N GLY A 101 -8.82 -15.31 17.79
CA GLY A 101 -8.27 -14.97 19.09
C GLY A 101 -6.95 -14.20 18.95
N ILE A 102 -7.01 -12.89 19.13
CA ILE A 102 -5.86 -11.98 19.22
C ILE A 102 -4.81 -12.60 20.16
N ASP A 103 -3.69 -13.07 19.60
CA ASP A 103 -2.53 -13.47 20.39
C ASP A 103 -1.75 -12.20 20.75
N SER A 104 -1.78 -11.84 22.02
CA SER A 104 -1.11 -10.65 22.57
C SER A 104 0.42 -10.73 22.59
N ASN A 105 1.02 -11.84 22.13
CA ASN A 105 2.46 -12.09 22.26
C ASN A 105 3.24 -12.22 20.94
N LEU A 106 2.59 -12.18 19.78
CA LEU A 106 3.30 -11.94 18.52
C LEU A 106 3.65 -10.45 18.46
N LYS A 107 4.94 -10.12 18.47
CA LYS A 107 5.42 -8.75 18.19
C LYS A 107 5.13 -8.42 16.73
N GLN A 108 3.89 -8.08 16.43
CA GLN A 108 3.51 -7.45 15.19
C GLN A 108 4.30 -6.14 15.10
N TYR A 109 5.22 -6.04 14.14
CA TYR A 109 5.95 -4.80 13.95
C TYR A 109 4.95 -3.73 13.53
N VAL A 110 4.62 -2.80 14.42
CA VAL A 110 3.86 -1.61 14.04
C VAL A 110 4.74 -0.75 13.12
N GLN A 111 4.16 -0.01 12.17
CA GLN A 111 4.88 0.75 11.14
C GLN A 111 5.97 1.67 11.72
N PRO A 112 5.78 2.33 12.88
CA PRO A 112 6.85 3.05 13.56
C PRO A 112 8.07 2.18 13.86
N GLN A 113 7.89 0.90 14.16
CA GLN A 113 8.99 -0.05 14.37
C GLN A 113 9.66 -0.46 13.05
N ILE A 114 8.95 -0.52 11.92
CA ILE A 114 9.58 -0.71 10.59
C ILE A 114 10.47 0.50 10.26
N ILE A 115 9.96 1.71 10.48
CA ILE A 115 10.71 2.96 10.27
C ILE A 115 11.97 2.98 11.16
N GLN A 116 11.80 2.67 12.46
CA GLN A 116 12.90 2.62 13.42
C GLN A 116 13.90 1.49 13.13
N HIS A 117 13.44 0.34 12.63
CA HIS A 117 14.29 -0.78 12.24
C HIS A 117 15.32 -0.35 11.18
N TRP A 118 14.89 0.48 10.23
CA TRP A 118 15.75 1.03 9.19
C TRP A 118 16.57 2.26 9.63
N GLY A 119 16.49 2.64 10.91
CA GLY A 119 17.28 3.71 11.52
C GLY A 119 16.70 5.12 11.33
N TYR A 120 15.47 5.26 10.87
CA TYR A 120 14.81 6.55 10.71
C TYR A 120 14.07 6.95 12.01
N PRO A 121 13.95 8.26 12.30
CA PRO A 121 13.05 8.74 13.33
C PRO A 121 11.59 8.44 12.95
N ALA A 122 10.80 7.94 13.90
CA ALA A 122 9.38 7.68 13.71
C ALA A 122 8.57 8.38 14.80
N GLU A 123 7.54 9.11 14.38
CA GLU A 123 6.57 9.75 15.27
C GLU A 123 5.15 9.27 14.94
N ILE A 124 4.31 9.18 15.97
CA ILE A 124 2.89 8.82 15.85
C ILE A 124 2.06 10.02 16.31
N TYR A 125 1.06 10.37 15.51
CA TYR A 125 0.08 11.40 15.86
C TYR A 125 -1.32 10.84 15.73
N THR A 126 -2.24 11.36 16.53
CA THR A 126 -3.67 11.06 16.36
C THR A 126 -4.45 12.34 16.08
N VAL A 127 -5.50 12.23 15.29
CA VAL A 127 -6.47 13.31 15.04
C VAL A 127 -7.89 12.76 15.12
N THR A 128 -8.81 13.56 15.65
CA THR A 128 -10.24 13.23 15.68
C THR A 128 -10.94 14.00 14.56
N THR A 129 -11.66 13.28 13.72
CA THR A 129 -12.48 13.86 12.65
C THR A 129 -13.71 14.55 13.21
N GLU A 130 -14.33 15.43 12.42
CA GLU A 130 -15.57 16.14 12.81
C GLU A 130 -16.69 15.18 13.23
N ASP A 131 -16.82 14.07 12.51
CA ASP A 131 -17.83 13.05 12.78
C ASP A 131 -17.41 12.01 13.84
N GLY A 132 -16.18 12.09 14.35
CA GLY A 132 -15.78 11.43 15.60
C GLY A 132 -14.81 10.25 15.46
N TYR A 133 -14.35 9.90 14.26
CA TYR A 133 -13.32 8.88 14.06
C TYR A 133 -11.96 9.39 14.56
N ILE A 134 -11.17 8.50 15.16
CA ILE A 134 -9.83 8.81 15.64
C ILE A 134 -8.84 8.13 14.72
N LEU A 135 -8.13 8.93 13.94
CA LEU A 135 -7.19 8.50 12.92
C LEU A 135 -5.77 8.61 13.45
N GLU A 136 -4.94 7.62 13.14
CA GLU A 136 -3.51 7.60 13.48
C GLU A 136 -2.67 7.91 12.23
N LEU A 137 -1.74 8.85 12.37
CA LEU A 137 -0.78 9.22 11.34
C LEU A 137 0.62 8.81 11.77
N HIS A 138 1.41 8.34 10.81
CA HIS A 138 2.84 8.10 11.00
C HIS A 138 3.65 9.22 10.36
N ARG A 139 4.78 9.58 10.95
CA ARG A 139 5.65 10.64 10.44
C ARG A 139 7.13 10.23 10.49
N ILE A 140 7.84 10.52 9.40
CA ILE A 140 9.30 10.45 9.29
C ILE A 140 9.82 11.89 9.15
N PRO A 141 10.21 12.54 10.26
CA PRO A 141 10.51 13.97 10.25
C PRO A 141 11.83 14.35 9.54
N TYR A 142 12.76 13.42 9.36
CA TYR A 142 14.04 13.62 8.66
C TYR A 142 14.69 12.27 8.30
N GLY A 143 15.69 12.31 7.40
CA GLY A 143 16.43 11.13 6.96
C GLY A 143 17.31 10.51 8.06
N LYS A 144 17.65 9.23 7.94
CA LYS A 144 18.40 8.48 8.97
C LYS A 144 19.80 9.02 9.25
N ASN A 145 20.41 9.67 8.25
CA ASN A 145 21.75 10.26 8.34
C ASN A 145 21.72 11.77 8.60
N ASP A 146 20.52 12.38 8.66
CA ASP A 146 20.36 13.80 8.90
C ASP A 146 20.49 14.12 10.39
N ALA A 147 21.12 15.24 10.72
CA ALA A 147 20.95 15.84 12.04
C ALA A 147 19.48 16.29 12.19
N LYS A 148 18.94 16.20 13.41
CA LYS A 148 17.59 16.70 13.71
C LYS A 148 17.44 18.15 13.20
N PRO A 149 16.47 18.43 12.33
CA PRO A 149 16.30 19.76 11.73
C PRO A 149 16.02 20.83 12.78
N THR A 150 16.63 22.00 12.61
CA THR A 150 16.35 23.19 13.43
C THR A 150 15.36 24.16 12.76
N THR A 151 15.09 23.95 11.47
CA THR A 151 14.11 24.71 10.68
C THR A 151 13.04 23.77 10.10
N PRO A 152 11.81 24.25 9.86
CA PRO A 152 10.77 23.46 9.19
C PRO A 152 11.23 22.95 7.83
N ARG A 153 10.93 21.68 7.52
CA ARG A 153 11.13 21.07 6.20
C ARG A 153 9.82 21.14 5.41
N PRO A 154 9.86 21.09 4.06
CA PRO A 154 8.65 20.99 3.25
C PRO A 154 7.94 19.67 3.55
N VAL A 155 6.62 19.72 3.70
CA VAL A 155 5.80 18.56 4.06
C VAL A 155 5.37 17.79 2.82
N VAL A 156 5.54 16.48 2.86
CA VAL A 156 5.01 15.54 1.88
C VAL A 156 4.05 14.59 2.58
N PHE A 157 2.78 14.64 2.19
CA PHE A 157 1.72 13.79 2.73
C PHE A 157 1.41 12.66 1.76
N MET A 158 1.59 11.41 2.20
CA MET A 158 1.40 10.22 1.39
C MET A 158 0.17 9.44 1.85
N GLN A 159 -0.76 9.19 0.93
CA GLN A 159 -2.04 8.53 1.22
C GLN A 159 -2.20 7.22 0.43
N HIS A 160 -2.39 6.13 1.16
CA HIS A 160 -2.55 4.78 0.61
C HIS A 160 -3.89 4.58 -0.13
N GLY A 161 -3.96 3.48 -0.90
CA GLY A 161 -5.13 3.02 -1.65
C GLY A 161 -6.16 2.21 -0.86
N LEU A 162 -7.06 1.54 -1.58
CA LEU A 162 -8.09 0.65 -1.05
C LEU A 162 -7.45 -0.51 -0.26
N GLU A 163 -8.05 -0.91 0.87
CA GLU A 163 -7.62 -2.03 1.74
C GLU A 163 -6.16 -1.98 2.24
N CYS A 164 -5.50 -0.83 2.11
CA CYS A 164 -4.09 -0.63 2.46
C CYS A 164 -3.89 0.12 3.79
N SER A 165 -2.63 0.42 4.10
CA SER A 165 -2.27 1.33 5.19
C SER A 165 -1.04 2.17 4.83
N SER A 166 -0.63 3.04 5.75
CA SER A 166 0.64 3.77 5.68
C SER A 166 1.87 2.90 5.41
N SER A 167 1.80 1.57 5.63
CA SER A 167 2.87 0.62 5.29
C SER A 167 3.29 0.66 3.83
N ASN A 168 2.38 0.96 2.90
CA ASN A 168 2.66 0.98 1.45
C ASN A 168 3.93 1.78 1.12
N TRP A 169 4.15 2.88 1.84
CA TRP A 169 5.25 3.79 1.56
C TRP A 169 6.60 3.40 2.19
N ILE A 170 6.66 2.29 2.96
CA ILE A 170 7.82 1.93 3.81
C ILE A 170 8.13 0.41 3.86
N THR A 171 7.52 -0.40 2.99
CA THR A 171 7.64 -1.87 3.06
C THR A 171 8.83 -2.46 2.29
N ASN A 172 9.44 -1.71 1.36
CA ASN A 172 10.64 -2.16 0.64
C ASN A 172 11.92 -1.71 1.36
N LEU A 173 13.06 -1.77 0.68
CA LEU A 173 14.31 -1.21 1.19
C LEU A 173 14.25 0.33 1.26
N PRO A 174 15.11 0.98 2.07
CA PRO A 174 15.14 2.44 2.20
C PRO A 174 15.37 3.21 0.90
N ASP A 175 16.10 2.65 -0.05
CA ASP A 175 16.37 3.22 -1.38
C ASP A 175 15.30 2.84 -2.43
N GLU A 176 14.30 2.04 -2.03
CA GLU A 176 13.20 1.58 -2.88
C GLU A 176 11.81 2.02 -2.38
N SER A 177 11.72 2.59 -1.18
CA SER A 177 10.45 3.02 -0.57
C SER A 177 10.33 4.52 -0.57
N ALA A 178 9.22 5.05 -1.11
CA ALA A 178 9.01 6.49 -1.21
C ALA A 178 9.14 7.21 0.14
N GLY A 179 8.61 6.66 1.23
CA GLY A 179 8.68 7.29 2.55
C GLY A 179 10.12 7.56 3.02
N PHE A 180 11.01 6.60 2.79
CA PHE A 180 12.42 6.72 3.15
C PHE A 180 13.20 7.62 2.18
N ILE A 181 12.98 7.45 0.87
CA ILE A 181 13.61 8.26 -0.18
C ILE A 181 13.31 9.75 0.02
N PHE A 182 12.06 10.11 0.31
CA PHE A 182 11.67 11.50 0.53
C PHE A 182 12.23 12.06 1.85
N ALA A 183 12.26 11.25 2.91
CA ALA A 183 12.87 11.67 4.18
C ALA A 183 14.37 11.99 3.98
N ASP A 184 15.12 11.12 3.31
CA ASP A 184 16.54 11.34 2.97
C ASP A 184 16.74 12.49 1.97
N ALA A 185 15.73 12.81 1.16
CA ALA A 185 15.80 13.88 0.18
C ALA A 185 15.61 15.29 0.77
N GLY A 186 15.26 15.45 2.04
CA GLY A 186 15.05 16.79 2.63
C GLY A 186 13.62 17.07 3.10
N PHE A 187 12.70 16.12 2.98
CA PHE A 187 11.28 16.34 3.29
C PHE A 187 10.90 15.92 4.71
N ASP A 188 9.77 16.45 5.18
CA ASP A 188 9.04 16.00 6.37
C ASP A 188 7.87 15.13 5.91
N VAL A 189 8.00 13.81 6.07
CA VAL A 189 7.08 12.84 5.47
C VAL A 189 5.98 12.47 6.45
N TRP A 190 4.74 12.63 6.03
CA TRP A 190 3.53 12.23 6.74
C TRP A 190 2.81 11.12 5.99
N LEU A 191 2.41 10.07 6.70
CA LEU A 191 1.72 8.91 6.16
C LEU A 191 0.34 8.80 6.79
N GLY A 192 -0.71 8.97 5.98
CA GLY A 192 -2.10 8.91 6.43
C GLY A 192 -2.61 7.48 6.61
N ASN A 193 -3.59 7.29 7.51
CA ASN A 193 -4.37 6.07 7.63
C ASN A 193 -5.86 6.41 7.71
N MET A 194 -6.63 5.95 6.72
CA MET A 194 -8.08 6.21 6.67
C MET A 194 -8.84 5.44 7.75
N ARG A 195 -10.00 5.98 8.16
CA ARG A 195 -10.94 5.30 9.07
C ARG A 195 -11.17 3.84 8.65
N GLY A 196 -11.26 2.97 9.65
CA GLY A 196 -11.54 1.55 9.45
C GLY A 196 -10.34 0.65 9.13
N ASN A 197 -9.19 1.21 8.71
CA ASN A 197 -7.98 0.40 8.59
C ASN A 197 -7.38 0.08 9.98
N THR A 198 -6.38 -0.80 10.04
CA THR A 198 -5.71 -1.31 11.26
C THR A 198 -5.40 -0.24 12.32
N TYR A 199 -5.02 0.98 11.92
CA TYR A 199 -4.59 2.05 12.84
C TYR A 199 -5.73 2.99 13.24
N SER A 200 -6.79 3.06 12.43
CA SER A 200 -7.86 4.05 12.53
C SER A 200 -9.23 3.39 12.81
N ILE A 201 -9.25 2.36 13.67
CA ILE A 201 -10.45 1.64 14.15
C ILE A 201 -11.01 2.19 15.48
N LYS A 202 -10.88 3.49 15.75
CA LYS A 202 -11.35 4.11 16.98
C LYS A 202 -12.34 5.24 16.68
N HIS A 203 -13.30 5.46 17.57
CA HIS A 203 -14.29 6.52 17.47
C HIS A 203 -14.62 7.05 18.87
N VAL A 204 -14.95 8.34 18.99
CA VAL A 204 -15.23 8.98 20.29
C VAL A 204 -16.46 8.40 21.00
N ASN A 205 -17.47 7.99 20.22
CA ASN A 205 -18.77 7.52 20.73
C ASN A 205 -19.18 6.12 20.27
N LEU A 206 -18.49 5.53 19.28
CA LEU A 206 -18.91 4.29 18.62
C LEU A 206 -17.86 3.21 18.87
N ASN A 207 -18.33 1.96 18.97
CA ASN A 207 -17.49 0.79 19.10
C ASN A 207 -17.42 0.07 17.73
N PRO A 208 -16.23 -0.41 17.29
CA PRO A 208 -16.10 -1.20 16.06
C PRO A 208 -16.98 -2.46 15.96
N LYS A 209 -17.60 -2.90 17.05
CA LYS A 209 -18.60 -3.98 17.06
C LYS A 209 -20.01 -3.53 16.67
N GLN A 210 -20.24 -2.24 16.46
CA GLN A 210 -21.53 -1.67 16.09
C GLN A 210 -21.56 -1.41 14.59
N ASP A 211 -22.65 -1.81 13.91
CA ASP A 211 -22.81 -1.60 12.46
C ASP A 211 -22.64 -0.13 12.07
N LYS A 212 -23.15 0.79 12.89
CA LYS A 212 -23.01 2.25 12.70
C LYS A 212 -21.57 2.75 12.64
N PHE A 213 -20.60 2.03 13.21
CA PHE A 213 -19.18 2.35 13.07
C PHE A 213 -18.67 2.13 11.64
N TRP A 214 -19.33 1.28 10.86
CA TRP A 214 -18.94 0.92 9.50
C TRP A 214 -19.84 1.56 8.43
N GLU A 215 -20.76 2.44 8.83
CA GLU A 215 -21.61 3.23 7.93
C GLU A 215 -20.83 4.42 7.36
N PHE A 216 -19.78 4.15 6.58
CA PHE A 216 -19.02 5.14 5.82
C PHE A 216 -18.55 4.58 4.48
N SER A 217 -18.23 5.46 3.54
CA SER A 217 -17.55 5.14 2.28
C SER A 217 -16.27 5.99 2.14
N TRP A 218 -15.66 5.98 0.96
CA TRP A 218 -14.60 6.91 0.63
C TRP A 218 -15.07 8.38 0.61
N ASP A 219 -16.39 8.65 0.55
CA ASP A 219 -16.97 9.99 0.63
C ASP A 219 -16.64 10.64 1.97
N GLU A 220 -16.89 9.94 3.09
CA GLU A 220 -16.51 10.43 4.42
C GLU A 220 -15.00 10.56 4.57
N MET A 221 -14.21 9.67 3.96
CA MET A 221 -12.75 9.78 3.95
C MET A 221 -12.29 11.07 3.26
N ALA A 222 -12.86 11.39 2.10
CA ALA A 222 -12.57 12.63 1.40
C ALA A 222 -13.04 13.85 2.21
N LYS A 223 -14.25 13.79 2.77
CA LYS A 223 -14.88 14.91 3.46
C LYS A 223 -14.20 15.25 4.79
N TYR A 224 -14.00 14.25 5.64
CA TYR A 224 -13.60 14.43 7.04
C TYR A 224 -12.17 13.97 7.32
N ASP A 225 -11.74 12.82 6.79
CA ASP A 225 -10.43 12.24 7.15
C ASP A 225 -9.29 13.08 6.59
N LEU A 226 -9.31 13.35 5.28
CA LEU A 226 -8.28 14.16 4.61
C LEU A 226 -8.15 15.55 5.25
N GLU A 227 -9.27 16.23 5.52
CA GLU A 227 -9.28 17.54 6.18
C GLU A 227 -8.54 17.49 7.52
N SER A 228 -8.90 16.50 8.34
CA SER A 228 -8.38 16.34 9.70
C SER A 228 -6.89 15.99 9.68
N MET A 229 -6.49 15.06 8.82
CA MET A 229 -5.11 14.60 8.69
C MET A 229 -4.19 15.70 8.13
N VAL A 230 -4.59 16.38 7.06
CA VAL A 230 -3.82 17.49 6.46
C VAL A 230 -3.69 18.64 7.46
N SER A 231 -4.79 19.04 8.11
CA SER A 231 -4.76 20.07 9.15
C SER A 231 -3.85 19.70 10.30
N LYS A 232 -3.84 18.43 10.73
CA LYS A 232 -2.91 17.95 11.76
C LYS A 232 -1.45 18.11 11.32
N ALA A 233 -1.11 17.69 10.11
CA ALA A 233 0.25 17.77 9.59
C ALA A 233 0.72 19.25 9.49
N LEU A 234 -0.09 20.14 8.91
CA LEU A 234 0.23 21.56 8.79
C LEU A 234 0.38 22.24 10.16
N ASN A 235 -0.52 21.94 11.12
CA ASN A 235 -0.44 22.51 12.47
C ASN A 235 0.80 22.06 13.26
N VAL A 236 1.18 20.78 13.15
CA VAL A 236 2.37 20.25 13.85
C VAL A 236 3.66 20.84 13.26
N THR A 237 3.68 21.07 11.95
CA THR A 237 4.88 21.50 11.22
C THR A 237 5.01 23.02 11.12
N GLY A 238 3.91 23.76 11.28
CA GLY A 238 3.83 25.20 11.07
C GLY A 238 3.85 25.62 9.59
N GLN A 239 3.85 24.66 8.66
CA GLN A 239 3.79 24.92 7.22
C GLN A 239 2.39 25.40 6.82
N GLN A 240 2.32 26.23 5.79
CA GLN A 240 1.05 26.73 5.24
C GLN A 240 0.48 25.81 4.15
N GLN A 241 1.34 25.00 3.53
CA GLN A 241 0.99 24.09 2.44
C GLN A 241 1.83 22.82 2.51
N LEU A 242 1.39 21.77 1.82
CA LEU A 242 2.09 20.51 1.67
C LEU A 242 1.99 19.99 0.24
N TYR A 243 2.88 19.07 -0.14
CA TYR A 243 2.72 18.25 -1.33
C TYR A 243 1.98 16.97 -0.99
N TYR A 244 0.96 16.64 -1.78
CA TYR A 244 0.17 15.43 -1.59
C TYR A 244 0.54 14.38 -2.62
N ILE A 245 0.76 13.15 -2.19
CA ILE A 245 1.00 11.97 -3.03
C ILE A 245 -0.06 10.94 -2.68
N GLY A 246 -1.00 10.72 -3.59
CA GLY A 246 -2.02 9.69 -3.48
C GLY A 246 -1.72 8.50 -4.40
N HIS A 247 -2.03 7.30 -3.93
CA HIS A 247 -2.10 6.10 -4.77
C HIS A 247 -3.52 5.55 -4.75
N SER A 248 -4.06 5.14 -5.90
CA SER A 248 -5.36 4.47 -5.99
C SER A 248 -6.49 5.28 -5.32
N GLN A 249 -7.22 4.72 -4.36
CA GLN A 249 -8.23 5.43 -3.56
C GLN A 249 -7.68 6.68 -2.83
N GLY A 250 -6.38 6.73 -2.52
CA GLY A 250 -5.74 7.94 -2.01
C GLY A 250 -5.78 9.09 -3.02
N THR A 251 -5.74 8.81 -4.32
CA THR A 251 -5.88 9.83 -5.37
C THR A 251 -7.33 10.32 -5.48
N ILE A 252 -8.29 9.39 -5.56
CA ILE A 252 -9.71 9.77 -5.74
C ILE A 252 -10.24 10.58 -4.56
N THR A 253 -9.85 10.24 -3.33
CA THR A 253 -10.27 10.99 -2.13
C THR A 253 -9.80 12.45 -2.17
N MET A 254 -8.58 12.72 -2.66
CA MET A 254 -8.08 14.08 -2.84
C MET A 254 -8.80 14.80 -3.99
N PHE A 255 -8.98 14.16 -5.14
CA PHE A 255 -9.72 14.78 -6.26
C PHE A 255 -11.16 15.12 -5.86
N SER A 256 -11.83 14.23 -5.14
CA SER A 256 -13.16 14.50 -4.60
C SER A 256 -13.12 15.67 -3.62
N LYS A 257 -12.17 15.71 -2.68
CA LYS A 257 -12.02 16.83 -1.74
C LYS A 257 -11.79 18.18 -2.44
N LEU A 258 -10.98 18.22 -3.48
CA LEU A 258 -10.66 19.44 -4.23
C LEU A 258 -11.77 19.89 -5.19
N SER A 259 -12.66 18.97 -5.60
CA SER A 259 -13.80 19.25 -6.48
C SER A 259 -15.12 19.50 -5.74
N MET A 260 -15.18 19.18 -4.44
CA MET A 260 -16.38 19.32 -3.62
C MET A 260 -16.86 20.76 -3.52
N ASP A 261 -18.10 21.00 -3.97
CA ASP A 261 -18.91 22.14 -3.53
C ASP A 261 -19.70 21.73 -2.28
N GLN A 262 -19.19 22.08 -1.10
CA GLN A 262 -19.84 21.71 0.16
C GLN A 262 -21.26 22.27 0.30
N ALA A 263 -21.52 23.46 -0.26
CA ALA A 263 -22.83 24.11 -0.17
C ALA A 263 -23.87 23.44 -1.08
N PHE A 264 -23.44 22.91 -2.22
CA PHE A 264 -24.30 22.16 -3.15
C PHE A 264 -24.47 20.69 -2.75
N SER A 265 -23.41 20.04 -2.26
CA SER A 265 -23.43 18.61 -1.89
C SER A 265 -24.47 18.29 -0.82
N ALA A 266 -24.76 19.24 0.09
CA ALA A 266 -25.84 19.09 1.07
C ALA A 266 -27.26 19.04 0.47
N LYS A 267 -27.42 19.31 -0.84
CA LYS A 267 -28.71 19.41 -1.55
C LYS A 267 -28.91 18.31 -2.60
N ALA A 268 -27.91 17.47 -2.87
CA ALA A 268 -27.95 16.42 -3.91
C ALA A 268 -27.49 15.07 -3.32
N ASN A 269 -28.16 13.97 -3.68
CA ASN A 269 -27.82 12.63 -3.21
C ASN A 269 -27.86 11.59 -4.36
N PRO A 270 -26.76 10.88 -4.63
CA PRO A 270 -25.37 11.19 -4.22
C PRO A 270 -24.83 12.43 -4.96
N PRO A 271 -23.91 13.20 -4.36
CA PRO A 271 -23.30 14.35 -5.03
C PRO A 271 -22.35 13.92 -6.15
N ASP A 272 -22.44 14.57 -7.32
CA ASP A 272 -21.46 14.40 -8.38
C ASP A 272 -20.18 15.17 -8.06
N TYR A 273 -19.03 14.51 -8.18
CA TYR A 273 -17.72 15.14 -8.05
C TYR A 273 -17.26 15.68 -9.40
N ASP A 274 -17.33 17.00 -9.56
CA ASP A 274 -16.94 17.67 -10.79
C ASP A 274 -15.43 17.98 -10.80
N PHE A 275 -14.63 17.04 -11.29
CA PHE A 275 -13.16 17.19 -11.35
C PHE A 275 -12.70 18.37 -12.22
N THR A 276 -13.57 18.94 -13.07
CA THR A 276 -13.25 20.17 -13.81
C THR A 276 -13.06 21.38 -12.90
N LYS A 277 -13.55 21.30 -11.65
CA LYS A 277 -13.40 22.36 -10.64
C LYS A 277 -12.06 22.33 -9.92
N ILE A 278 -11.27 21.26 -10.02
CA ILE A 278 -9.94 21.17 -9.41
C ILE A 278 -9.07 22.30 -10.00
N GLN A 279 -8.34 23.02 -9.15
CA GLN A 279 -7.46 24.12 -9.55
C GLN A 279 -5.98 23.86 -9.23
N ASN A 280 -5.70 22.88 -8.36
CA ASN A 280 -4.35 22.55 -7.91
C ASN A 280 -3.58 21.86 -9.03
N SER A 281 -2.29 22.17 -9.17
CA SER A 281 -1.41 21.50 -10.13
C SER A 281 -1.32 20.00 -9.86
N VAL A 282 -1.53 19.18 -10.91
CA VAL A 282 -1.51 17.72 -10.84
C VAL A 282 -0.35 17.15 -11.66
N TYR A 283 0.46 16.29 -11.04
CA TYR A 283 1.36 15.38 -11.74
C TYR A 283 0.73 13.98 -11.71
N LEU A 284 0.37 13.46 -12.88
CA LEU A 284 -0.31 12.18 -13.04
C LEU A 284 0.67 11.11 -13.54
N TYR A 285 0.74 10.01 -12.81
CA TYR A 285 1.41 8.77 -13.23
C TYR A 285 0.36 7.67 -13.33
N TRP A 286 0.37 6.91 -14.42
CA TRP A 286 -0.56 5.79 -14.65
C TRP A 286 0.09 4.72 -15.53
N GLY A 287 -0.41 3.49 -15.46
CA GLY A 287 0.24 2.31 -16.05
C GLY A 287 -0.60 1.73 -17.17
N ASP A 288 0.03 1.27 -18.25
CA ASP A 288 -0.69 0.69 -19.38
C ASP A 288 -1.21 -0.73 -19.13
N SER A 289 -0.80 -1.35 -18.02
CA SER A 289 -1.19 -2.67 -17.56
C SER A 289 -1.94 -2.61 -16.21
N ASP A 290 -2.39 -1.43 -15.80
CA ASP A 290 -3.17 -1.23 -14.58
C ASP A 290 -4.60 -1.77 -14.79
N TRP A 291 -5.02 -2.67 -13.91
CA TRP A 291 -6.31 -3.36 -13.98
C TRP A 291 -7.39 -2.69 -13.12
N LEU A 292 -7.03 -1.71 -12.28
CA LEU A 292 -7.96 -0.99 -11.43
C LEU A 292 -8.10 0.47 -11.83
N ALA A 293 -6.99 1.16 -12.06
CA ALA A 293 -6.97 2.49 -12.67
C ALA A 293 -6.69 2.33 -14.16
N ASP A 294 -7.64 1.70 -14.86
CA ASP A 294 -7.39 1.20 -16.21
C ASP A 294 -7.08 2.34 -17.20
N PRO A 295 -6.26 2.06 -18.23
CA PRO A 295 -5.87 3.04 -19.25
C PRO A 295 -7.04 3.79 -19.90
N GLN A 296 -8.18 3.14 -20.08
CA GLN A 296 -9.35 3.74 -20.72
C GLN A 296 -9.99 4.76 -19.77
N ASP A 297 -10.21 4.40 -18.50
CA ASP A 297 -10.74 5.33 -17.51
C ASP A 297 -9.81 6.54 -17.31
N ILE A 298 -8.48 6.33 -17.31
CA ILE A 298 -7.54 7.43 -17.21
C ILE A 298 -7.58 8.34 -18.44
N SER A 299 -7.44 7.77 -19.64
CA SER A 299 -7.27 8.56 -20.86
C SER A 299 -8.57 9.14 -21.43
N GLU A 300 -9.70 8.44 -21.28
CA GLU A 300 -11.00 8.83 -21.85
C GLU A 300 -11.90 9.54 -20.84
N TYR A 301 -11.77 9.28 -19.53
CA TYR A 301 -12.61 9.88 -18.51
C TYR A 301 -11.89 10.93 -17.66
N LEU A 302 -10.83 10.53 -16.95
CA LEU A 302 -10.18 11.38 -15.94
C LEU A 302 -9.40 12.52 -16.60
N LEU A 303 -8.46 12.20 -17.49
CA LEU A 303 -7.53 13.17 -18.07
C LEU A 303 -8.27 14.34 -18.76
N PRO A 304 -9.32 14.14 -19.58
CA PRO A 304 -10.07 15.24 -20.17
C PRO A 304 -10.73 16.20 -19.15
N ARG A 305 -11.01 15.73 -17.93
CA ARG A 305 -11.66 16.54 -16.88
C ARG A 305 -10.68 17.32 -16.03
N ILE A 306 -9.42 16.89 -15.94
CA ILE A 306 -8.39 17.56 -15.14
C ILE A 306 -7.28 18.20 -15.98
N LEU A 307 -7.34 18.09 -17.32
CA LEU A 307 -6.27 18.51 -18.23
C LEU A 307 -5.80 19.96 -18.00
N HIS A 308 -6.70 20.86 -17.60
CA HIS A 308 -6.38 22.26 -17.31
C HIS A 308 -5.48 22.45 -16.08
N THR A 309 -5.33 21.43 -15.24
CA THR A 309 -4.45 21.42 -14.05
C THR A 309 -3.23 20.51 -14.18
N VAL A 310 -3.18 19.64 -15.19
CA VAL A 310 -2.12 18.65 -15.33
C VAL A 310 -0.84 19.33 -15.81
N VAL A 311 0.18 19.33 -14.95
CA VAL A 311 1.51 19.90 -15.21
C VAL A 311 2.55 18.82 -15.54
N GLY A 312 2.21 17.55 -15.32
CA GLY A 312 2.97 16.41 -15.84
C GLY A 312 2.06 15.18 -15.97
N ASN A 313 2.22 14.44 -17.06
CA ASN A 313 1.46 13.22 -17.35
C ASN A 313 2.43 12.16 -17.84
N VAL A 314 2.57 11.06 -17.10
CA VAL A 314 3.52 9.98 -17.38
C VAL A 314 2.77 8.66 -17.44
N GLU A 315 2.68 8.09 -18.64
CA GLU A 315 2.25 6.72 -18.85
C GLU A 315 3.45 5.79 -18.71
N LEU A 316 3.37 4.83 -17.79
CA LEU A 316 4.42 3.85 -17.52
C LEU A 316 4.09 2.52 -18.21
N LYS A 317 5.04 2.01 -18.98
CA LYS A 317 4.95 0.73 -19.68
C LYS A 317 5.19 -0.44 -18.74
N ASP A 318 4.34 -1.46 -18.84
CA ASP A 318 4.36 -2.68 -18.05
C ASP A 318 4.24 -2.41 -16.53
N TYR A 319 3.49 -1.36 -16.16
CA TYR A 319 3.11 -1.08 -14.77
C TYR A 319 1.67 -1.52 -14.55
N ASN A 320 1.48 -2.40 -13.58
CA ASN A 320 0.18 -2.69 -13.00
C ASN A 320 -0.10 -1.80 -11.77
N HIS A 321 -1.26 -2.00 -11.15
CA HIS A 321 -1.74 -1.16 -10.06
C HIS A 321 -0.81 -1.06 -8.83
N LEU A 322 -0.08 -2.13 -8.52
CA LEU A 322 0.77 -2.22 -7.33
C LEU A 322 2.22 -1.82 -7.60
N ASP A 323 2.64 -1.79 -8.86
CA ASP A 323 4.01 -1.42 -9.23
C ASP A 323 4.36 0.00 -8.79
N PHE A 324 3.37 0.89 -8.65
CA PHE A 324 3.56 2.25 -8.11
C PHE A 324 4.04 2.30 -6.66
N ILE A 325 3.89 1.19 -5.91
CA ILE A 325 4.22 1.08 -4.49
C ILE A 325 5.32 0.04 -4.26
N TRP A 326 5.19 -1.14 -4.89
CA TRP A 326 6.06 -2.29 -4.64
C TRP A 326 6.92 -2.69 -5.83
N GLY A 327 6.74 -2.06 -6.99
CA GLY A 327 7.53 -2.35 -8.18
C GLY A 327 9.00 -2.00 -7.96
N LEU A 328 9.90 -2.91 -8.32
CA LEU A 328 11.35 -2.73 -8.17
C LEU A 328 11.89 -1.54 -8.98
N ARG A 329 11.13 -1.06 -9.97
CA ARG A 329 11.47 0.10 -10.80
C ARG A 329 10.90 1.43 -10.27
N ALA A 330 9.99 1.39 -9.30
CA ALA A 330 9.22 2.56 -8.86
C ALA A 330 10.11 3.70 -8.35
N ALA A 331 11.21 3.38 -7.66
CA ALA A 331 12.14 4.39 -7.18
C ALA A 331 12.75 5.21 -8.31
N ALA A 332 13.24 4.54 -9.36
CA ALA A 332 13.87 5.18 -10.51
C ALA A 332 12.84 5.89 -11.41
N ASP A 333 11.70 5.24 -11.67
CA ASP A 333 10.72 5.72 -12.65
C ASP A 333 9.77 6.79 -12.07
N ILE A 334 9.54 6.79 -10.75
CA ILE A 334 8.52 7.63 -10.10
C ILE A 334 9.13 8.47 -8.97
N TYR A 335 9.73 7.84 -7.95
CA TYR A 335 10.04 8.54 -6.69
C TYR A 335 11.15 9.58 -6.84
N TYR A 336 12.29 9.23 -7.43
CA TYR A 336 13.37 10.19 -7.67
C TYR A 336 12.95 11.32 -8.62
N PRO A 337 12.23 11.07 -9.73
CA PRO A 337 11.64 12.13 -10.53
C PRO A 337 10.75 13.09 -9.73
N ILE A 338 9.83 12.59 -8.90
CA ILE A 338 8.94 13.45 -8.08
C ILE A 338 9.76 14.27 -7.07
N VAL A 339 10.76 13.67 -6.41
CA VAL A 339 11.67 14.39 -5.50
C VAL A 339 12.32 15.58 -6.22
N ASN A 340 12.79 15.38 -7.44
CA ASN A 340 13.43 16.43 -8.22
C ASN A 340 12.43 17.52 -8.65
N LEU A 341 11.21 17.14 -9.04
CA LEU A 341 10.14 18.07 -9.39
C LEU A 341 9.79 18.98 -8.21
N ILE A 342 9.58 18.41 -7.03
CA ILE A 342 9.26 19.18 -5.82
C ILE A 342 10.43 20.11 -5.45
N LYS A 343 11.68 19.66 -5.56
CA LYS A 343 12.85 20.51 -5.28
C LYS A 343 12.96 21.70 -6.25
N GLN A 344 12.57 21.53 -7.50
CA GLN A 344 12.53 22.61 -8.48
C GLN A 344 11.42 23.61 -8.21
N ASP A 345 10.26 23.15 -7.74
CA ASP A 345 9.15 24.02 -7.35
C ASP A 345 9.46 24.86 -6.09
N LEU A 346 10.31 24.33 -5.20
CA LEU A 346 10.75 25.02 -3.98
C LEU A 346 11.91 26.00 -4.17
N SER A 347 12.61 25.96 -5.32
CA SER A 347 13.78 26.79 -5.62
C SER A 347 13.38 28.08 -6.34
#